data_AF-A0A7D5MQD4-F1
#
_entry.id   AF-A0A7D5MQD4-F1
#
_cell.length_a   1.000
_cell.length_b   1.000
_cell.length_c   1.000
_cell.angle_alpha   90.00
_cell.angle_beta   90.00
_cell.angle_gamma   90.00
#
_symmetry.space_group_name_H-M   'P 1'
#
loop_
_entity.id
_entity.type
_entity.pdbx_description
1 polymer ?
#
loop_
_entity_poly.entity_id
_entity_poly.type
_entity_poly.pdbx_seq_one_letter_code
_entity_poly.pdbx_strand_id
1 'polypeptide(L)'
;MNEYHLLVGLNHLFLDKITIKIITQLRKLKGDHLLSGDSGLKNVWEEICAQVQGGDSYYHHEYQETANNFIKEELEKQPNSVIELICYLGSISHSEIAKVDDRPTIDHGVAELSDALWEKAGSYSNFSIRKYLDDVEG
;
A
#
# COMPACT_ATOMS: atom_id res chain seq x y z
N MET A 1 -2.70 -19.78 23.40
CA MET A 1 -2.27 -18.77 22.41
C MET A 1 -0.86 -19.14 22.00
N ASN A 2 -0.66 -19.61 20.77
CA ASN A 2 0.67 -19.97 20.25
C ASN A 2 1.45 -18.69 19.95
N GLU A 3 2.76 -18.68 20.17
CA GLU A 3 3.69 -17.59 19.86
C GLU A 3 3.51 -17.08 18.42
N TYR A 4 3.24 -18.00 17.48
CA TYR A 4 2.92 -17.64 16.10
C TYR A 4 1.70 -16.70 15.96
N HIS A 5 0.61 -16.95 16.69
CA HIS A 5 -0.58 -16.07 16.65
C HIS A 5 -0.29 -14.69 17.24
N LEU A 6 0.61 -14.60 18.21
CA LEU A 6 1.04 -13.33 18.77
C LEU A 6 1.85 -12.53 17.73
N LEU A 7 2.76 -13.18 17.01
CA LEU A 7 3.55 -12.54 15.94
C LEU A 7 2.65 -12.05 14.81
N VAL A 8 1.69 -12.85 14.36
CA VAL A 8 0.70 -12.44 13.34
C VAL A 8 -0.14 -11.27 13.84
N GLY A 9 -0.62 -11.31 15.09
CA GLY A 9 -1.39 -10.21 15.68
C GLY A 9 -0.58 -8.91 15.80
N LEU A 10 0.69 -9.00 16.20
CA LEU A 10 1.61 -7.85 16.23
C LEU A 10 1.87 -7.31 14.83
N ASN A 11 2.07 -8.19 13.84
CA ASN A 11 2.27 -7.80 12.46
C ASN A 11 1.09 -7.00 11.93
N HIS A 12 -0.15 -7.49 12.11
CA HIS A 12 -1.35 -6.75 11.71
C HIS A 12 -1.41 -5.35 12.34
N LEU A 13 -1.07 -5.22 13.63
CA LEU A 13 -1.02 -3.91 14.30
C LEU A 13 0.00 -2.96 13.66
N PHE A 14 1.17 -3.47 13.28
CA PHE A 14 2.20 -2.65 12.64
C PHE A 14 1.84 -2.33 11.18
N LEU A 15 1.35 -3.29 10.41
CA LEU A 15 0.85 -3.07 9.06
C LEU A 15 -0.21 -1.97 9.06
N ASP A 16 -1.26 -2.08 9.89
CA ASP A 16 -2.30 -1.06 9.98
C ASP A 16 -1.75 0.33 10.28
N LYS A 17 -0.85 0.42 11.28
CA LYS A 17 -0.26 1.69 11.70
C LYS A 17 0.59 2.32 10.59
N ILE A 18 1.40 1.53 9.91
CA ILE A 18 2.30 2.01 8.84
C ILE A 18 1.48 2.37 7.61
N THR A 19 0.53 1.53 7.20
CA THR A 19 -0.36 1.79 6.06
C THR A 19 -1.17 3.07 6.25
N ILE A 20 -1.66 3.37 7.47
CA ILE A 20 -2.34 4.66 7.74
C ILE A 20 -1.41 5.86 7.51
N LYS A 21 -0.12 5.76 7.87
CA LYS A 21 0.86 6.83 7.60
C LYS A 21 1.12 6.99 6.11
N ILE A 22 1.26 5.89 5.37
CA ILE A 22 1.43 5.90 3.91
C ILE A 22 0.22 6.56 3.24
N ILE A 23 -1.00 6.15 3.59
CA ILE A 23 -2.24 6.77 3.10
C ILE A 23 -2.27 8.27 3.41
N THR A 24 -1.84 8.66 4.61
CA THR A 24 -1.77 10.08 5.00
C THR A 24 -0.78 10.86 4.14
N GLN A 25 0.32 10.26 3.71
CA GLN A 25 1.28 10.87 2.80
C GLN A 25 0.72 10.98 1.38
N LEU A 26 0.13 9.90 0.86
CA LEU A 26 -0.51 9.89 -0.46
C LEU A 26 -1.65 10.92 -0.57
N ARG A 27 -2.43 11.13 0.50
CA ARG A 27 -3.48 12.17 0.55
C ARG A 27 -2.95 13.59 0.51
N LYS A 28 -1.68 13.81 0.88
CA LYS A 28 -1.04 15.14 0.81
C LYS A 28 -0.56 15.48 -0.60
N LEU A 29 -0.37 14.48 -1.46
CA LEU A 29 -0.07 14.68 -2.87
C LEU A 29 -1.35 15.05 -3.62
N LYS A 30 -1.53 16.34 -3.89
CA LYS A 30 -2.67 16.89 -4.62
C LYS A 30 -2.27 17.28 -6.04
N GLY A 31 -3.17 17.05 -7.00
CA GLY A 31 -3.46 17.84 -8.22
C GLY A 31 -2.31 18.23 -9.15
N ASP A 32 -1.37 19.01 -8.65
CA ASP A 32 -0.33 19.68 -9.44
C ASP A 32 0.97 18.88 -9.57
N HIS A 33 1.12 17.80 -8.79
CA HIS A 33 2.37 17.02 -8.77
C HIS A 33 2.29 15.70 -9.54
N LEU A 34 1.09 15.16 -9.74
CA LEU A 34 0.85 13.90 -10.44
C LEU A 34 -0.58 13.91 -11.02
N LEU A 35 -0.80 14.63 -12.13
CA LEU A 35 -1.88 14.42 -13.13
C LEU A 35 -3.33 14.17 -12.62
N SER A 36 -3.63 14.40 -11.34
CA SER A 36 -4.91 14.12 -10.67
C SER A 36 -5.91 15.26 -10.87
N GLY A 37 -5.67 16.11 -11.87
CA GLY A 37 -6.48 17.28 -12.18
C GLY A 37 -7.65 16.97 -13.12
N ASP A 38 -7.49 15.96 -13.97
CA ASP A 38 -8.44 15.70 -15.07
C ASP A 38 -9.57 14.71 -14.68
N SER A 39 -9.38 13.93 -13.61
CA SER A 39 -10.33 12.89 -13.14
C SER A 39 -11.40 13.41 -12.17
N GLY A 40 -11.19 14.58 -11.56
CA GLY A 40 -12.02 15.08 -10.45
C GLY A 40 -11.73 14.42 -9.09
N LEU A 41 -10.70 13.57 -9.00
CA LEU A 41 -10.21 12.99 -7.75
C LEU A 41 -9.25 13.97 -7.04
N LYS A 42 -9.27 13.99 -5.71
CA LYS A 42 -8.68 15.11 -4.93
C LYS A 42 -7.19 14.97 -4.65
N ASN A 43 -6.66 13.75 -4.75
CA ASN A 43 -5.28 13.40 -4.37
C ASN A 43 -4.91 12.01 -4.89
N VAL A 44 -3.62 11.68 -4.83
CA VAL A 44 -3.07 10.40 -5.30
C VAL A 44 -3.68 9.18 -4.60
N TRP A 45 -4.09 9.28 -3.33
CA TRP A 45 -4.77 8.15 -2.68
C TRP A 45 -6.13 7.85 -3.32
N GLU A 46 -6.91 8.87 -3.69
CA GLU A 46 -8.18 8.66 -4.38
C GLU A 46 -7.99 8.06 -5.78
N GLU A 47 -6.95 8.49 -6.51
CA GLU A 47 -6.54 7.89 -7.79
C GLU A 47 -6.25 6.41 -7.63
N ILE A 48 -5.38 6.05 -6.68
CA ILE A 48 -5.06 4.65 -6.36
C ILE A 48 -6.31 3.84 -6.04
N CYS A 49 -7.22 4.38 -5.22
CA CYS A 49 -8.46 3.67 -4.86
C CYS A 49 -9.34 3.41 -6.08
N ALA A 50 -9.54 4.42 -6.92
CA ALA A 50 -10.33 4.28 -8.14
C ALA A 50 -9.71 3.24 -9.08
N GLN A 51 -8.39 3.25 -9.25
CA GLN A 51 -7.68 2.27 -10.07
C GLN A 51 -7.82 0.84 -9.56
N VAL A 52 -7.64 0.62 -8.26
CA VAL A 52 -7.79 -0.72 -7.65
C VAL A 52 -9.24 -1.22 -7.75
N GLN A 53 -10.23 -0.32 -7.82
CA GLN A 53 -11.65 -0.64 -7.90
C GLN A 53 -12.18 -0.83 -9.33
N GLY A 54 -11.30 -0.85 -10.35
CA GLY A 54 -11.68 -1.10 -11.74
C GLY A 54 -11.73 0.15 -12.63
N GLY A 55 -11.33 1.31 -12.13
CA GLY A 55 -11.06 2.47 -12.97
C GLY A 55 -9.82 2.24 -13.83
N ASP A 56 -9.86 2.64 -15.09
CA ASP A 56 -8.73 2.51 -16.02
C ASP A 56 -7.97 3.83 -16.11
N SER A 57 -6.66 3.83 -15.86
CA SER A 57 -5.78 4.99 -16.05
C SER A 57 -4.46 4.58 -16.66
N TYR A 58 -4.00 5.41 -17.58
CA TYR A 58 -2.67 5.31 -18.18
C TYR A 58 -1.55 5.39 -17.12
N TYR A 59 -1.79 6.04 -15.98
CA TYR A 59 -0.79 6.30 -14.94
C TYR A 59 -0.69 5.23 -13.85
N HIS A 60 -1.22 4.04 -14.11
CA HIS A 60 -1.25 2.94 -13.13
C HIS A 60 0.14 2.62 -12.56
N HIS A 61 1.15 2.58 -13.43
CA HIS A 61 2.53 2.29 -13.04
C HIS A 61 3.10 3.36 -12.11
N GLU A 62 2.87 4.64 -12.42
CA GLU A 62 3.35 5.79 -11.66
C GLU A 62 2.73 5.83 -10.25
N TYR A 63 1.46 5.47 -10.11
CA TYR A 63 0.82 5.37 -8.81
C TYR A 63 1.36 4.21 -7.98
N GLN A 64 1.62 3.05 -8.59
CA GLN A 64 2.25 1.92 -7.92
C GLN A 64 3.69 2.25 -7.48
N GLU A 65 4.49 2.87 -8.35
CA GLU A 65 5.85 3.27 -8.04
C GLU A 65 5.87 4.30 -6.89
N THR A 66 4.97 5.29 -6.94
CA THR A 66 4.83 6.28 -5.87
C THR A 66 4.49 5.64 -4.54
N ALA A 67 3.52 4.72 -4.52
CA ALA A 67 3.15 3.98 -3.31
C ALA A 67 4.31 3.13 -2.77
N ASN A 68 5.01 2.39 -3.64
CA ASN A 68 6.15 1.56 -3.26
C ASN A 68 7.29 2.37 -2.65
N ASN A 69 7.55 3.57 -3.17
CA ASN A 69 8.53 4.49 -2.61
C ASN A 69 8.14 4.92 -1.18
N PHE A 70 6.88 5.29 -0.94
CA PHE A 70 6.41 5.61 0.42
C PHE A 70 6.40 4.40 1.35
N ILE A 71 6.06 3.20 0.86
CA ILE A 71 6.11 1.96 1.63
C ILE A 71 7.53 1.72 2.12
N LYS A 72 8.50 1.77 1.20
CA LYS A 72 9.92 1.55 1.53
C LYS A 72 10.42 2.59 2.53
N GLU A 73 10.14 3.87 2.29
CA GLU A 73 10.55 4.96 3.18
C GLU A 73 9.94 4.81 4.59
N GLU A 74 8.66 4.45 4.72
CA GLU A 74 8.04 4.26 6.03
C GLU A 74 8.49 2.97 6.73
N LEU A 75 8.79 1.90 5.99
CA LEU A 75 9.34 0.67 6.54
C LEU A 75 10.73 0.92 7.13
N GLU A 76 11.60 1.62 6.39
CA GLU A 76 12.97 1.95 6.83
C GLU A 76 13.02 2.85 8.07
N LYS A 77 11.94 3.59 8.38
CA LYS A 77 11.80 4.39 9.60
C LYS A 77 11.42 3.57 10.84
N GLN A 78 11.04 2.29 10.69
CA GLN A 78 10.62 1.48 11.82
C GLN A 78 11.81 0.95 12.64
N PRO A 79 11.61 0.59 13.93
CA PRO A 79 12.62 -0.14 14.68
C PRO A 79 12.99 -1.46 13.99
N ASN A 80 14.25 -1.87 14.06
CA ASN A 80 14.74 -3.10 13.41
C ASN A 80 13.88 -4.33 13.73
N SER A 81 13.41 -4.50 14.96
CA SER A 81 12.55 -5.62 15.35
C SER A 81 11.20 -5.64 14.63
N VAL A 82 10.66 -4.47 14.28
CA VAL A 82 9.43 -4.34 13.49
C VAL A 82 9.72 -4.65 12.03
N ILE A 83 10.84 -4.16 11.49
CA ILE A 83 11.28 -4.47 10.14
C ILE A 83 11.47 -5.98 9.99
N GLU A 84 12.19 -6.61 10.91
CA GLU A 84 12.45 -8.06 10.93
C GLU A 84 11.14 -8.86 11.01
N LEU A 85 10.20 -8.45 11.88
CA LEU A 85 8.88 -9.10 12.00
C LEU A 85 8.11 -9.06 10.68
N ILE A 86 7.98 -7.87 10.08
CA ILE A 86 7.23 -7.67 8.84
C ILE A 86 7.90 -8.42 7.68
N CYS A 87 9.23 -8.32 7.55
CA CYS A 87 9.95 -9.05 6.51
C CYS A 87 9.82 -10.57 6.69
N TYR A 88 9.91 -11.07 7.93
CA TYR A 88 9.79 -12.49 8.23
C TYR A 88 8.42 -13.03 7.85
N LEU A 89 7.33 -12.37 8.26
CA LEU A 89 5.98 -12.81 7.88
C LEU A 89 5.72 -12.61 6.39
N GLY A 90 6.20 -11.52 5.81
CA GLY A 90 6.20 -11.33 4.36
C GLY A 90 6.94 -12.43 3.61
N SER A 91 8.00 -13.02 4.17
CA SER A 91 8.73 -14.15 3.55
C SER A 91 7.98 -15.48 3.58
N ILE A 92 6.96 -15.57 4.43
CA ILE A 92 6.02 -16.69 4.48
C ILE A 92 4.89 -16.44 3.48
N SER A 93 4.33 -15.23 3.44
CA SER A 93 3.26 -14.83 2.53
C SER A 93 3.71 -14.80 1.06
N HIS A 94 4.94 -14.32 0.81
CA HIS A 94 5.51 -14.07 -0.53
C HIS A 94 6.78 -14.90 -0.74
N SER A 95 6.64 -16.22 -0.64
CA SER A 95 7.77 -17.18 -0.73
C SER A 95 8.51 -17.17 -2.06
N GLU A 96 7.90 -16.61 -3.11
CA GLU A 96 8.46 -16.44 -4.46
C GLU A 96 9.49 -15.31 -4.58
N ILE A 97 9.51 -14.38 -3.62
CA ILE A 97 10.51 -13.31 -3.59
C ILE A 97 11.87 -13.91 -3.25
N ALA A 98 12.90 -13.53 -4.03
CA ALA A 98 14.23 -14.10 -3.91
C ALA A 98 14.84 -13.84 -2.52
N LYS A 99 15.36 -14.90 -1.91
CA LYS A 99 16.13 -14.84 -0.67
C LYS A 99 17.61 -14.72 -1.01
N VAL A 100 18.30 -13.76 -0.39
CA VAL A 100 19.74 -13.54 -0.63
C VAL A 100 20.59 -14.62 0.07
N ASP A 101 20.12 -15.17 1.19
CA ASP A 101 20.82 -16.17 2.01
C ASP A 101 19.83 -16.83 3.00
N ASP A 102 18.76 -17.46 2.49
CA ASP A 102 17.61 -18.01 3.27
C ASP A 102 16.90 -17.03 4.23
N ARG A 103 17.33 -15.77 4.24
CA ARG A 103 16.80 -14.73 5.11
C ARG A 103 15.69 -13.94 4.42
N PRO A 104 14.71 -13.48 5.22
CA PRO A 104 13.80 -12.43 4.79
C PRO A 104 14.56 -11.19 4.32
N THR A 105 14.05 -10.53 3.29
CA THR A 105 14.59 -9.30 2.69
C THR A 105 13.60 -8.16 2.89
N ILE A 106 14.06 -6.93 2.71
CA ILE A 106 13.18 -5.74 2.73
C ILE A 106 12.04 -5.87 1.71
N ASP A 107 12.30 -6.47 0.55
CA ASP A 107 11.28 -6.64 -0.49
C ASP A 107 10.09 -7.49 -0.02
N HIS A 108 10.33 -8.47 0.86
CA HIS A 108 9.24 -9.22 1.49
C HIS A 108 8.37 -8.32 2.38
N GLY A 109 8.98 -7.40 3.13
CA GLY A 109 8.23 -6.46 3.96
C GLY A 109 7.52 -5.38 3.14
N VAL A 110 8.09 -4.97 2.01
CA VAL A 110 7.44 -4.08 1.04
C VAL A 110 6.22 -4.77 0.43
N ALA A 111 6.33 -6.05 0.03
CA ALA A 111 5.20 -6.81 -0.49
C ALA A 111 4.07 -6.95 0.54
N GLU A 112 4.38 -7.32 1.78
CA GLU A 112 3.40 -7.45 2.86
C GLU A 112 2.66 -6.12 3.14
N LEU A 113 3.38 -4.99 3.15
CA LEU A 113 2.77 -3.65 3.30
C LEU A 113 1.97 -3.23 2.06
N SER A 114 2.38 -3.67 0.87
CA SER A 114 1.67 -3.41 -0.39
C SER A 114 0.30 -4.07 -0.37
N ASP A 115 0.24 -5.34 0.01
CA ASP A 115 -1.02 -6.08 0.15
C ASP A 115 -1.99 -5.37 1.11
N ALA A 116 -1.49 -4.95 2.29
CA ALA A 116 -2.28 -4.20 3.24
C ALA A 116 -2.74 -2.83 2.70
N LEU A 117 -1.94 -2.17 1.87
CA LEU A 117 -2.31 -0.90 1.23
C LEU A 117 -3.39 -1.11 0.17
N TRP A 118 -3.24 -2.13 -0.69
CA TRP A 118 -4.16 -2.44 -1.78
C TRP A 118 -5.50 -2.96 -1.27
N GLU A 119 -5.52 -3.75 -0.20
CA GLU A 119 -6.75 -4.14 0.48
C GLU A 119 -7.53 -2.91 0.97
N LYS A 120 -6.85 -1.95 1.61
CA LYS A 120 -7.49 -0.70 2.05
C LYS A 120 -7.96 0.13 0.86
N ALA A 121 -7.21 0.18 -0.22
CA ALA A 121 -7.60 0.90 -1.44
C ALA A 121 -8.87 0.31 -2.07
N GLY A 122 -8.95 -1.03 -2.17
CA GLY A 122 -10.12 -1.73 -2.69
C GLY A 122 -11.39 -1.53 -1.85
N SER A 123 -11.23 -1.35 -0.53
CA SER A 123 -12.36 -1.09 0.38
C SER A 123 -12.75 0.40 0.53
N TYR A 124 -11.90 1.32 0.08
CA TYR A 124 -12.09 2.75 0.35
C TYR A 124 -12.96 3.41 -0.72
N SER A 125 -14.17 3.83 -0.34
CA SER A 125 -15.06 4.55 -1.26
C SER A 125 -15.46 5.91 -0.69
N ASN A 126 -15.55 6.90 -1.56
CA ASN A 126 -16.16 8.20 -1.26
C ASN A 126 -16.95 8.73 -2.46
N PHE A 127 -17.54 9.91 -2.33
CA PHE A 127 -18.36 10.50 -3.41
C PHE A 127 -17.57 10.70 -4.71
N SER A 128 -16.33 11.20 -4.62
CA SER A 128 -15.50 11.45 -5.81
C SER A 128 -15.18 10.16 -6.55
N ILE A 129 -14.78 9.12 -5.82
CA ILE A 129 -14.43 7.80 -6.39
C ILE A 129 -15.64 7.16 -7.06
N ARG A 130 -16.80 7.14 -6.37
CA ARG A 130 -18.02 6.57 -6.96
C ARG A 130 -18.42 7.29 -8.24
N LYS A 131 -18.43 8.62 -8.22
CA LYS A 131 -18.73 9.41 -9.41
C LYS A 131 -17.76 9.09 -10.55
N TYR A 132 -16.46 9.01 -10.27
CA TYR A 132 -15.46 8.66 -11.27
C TYR A 132 -15.70 7.28 -11.87
N LEU A 133 -15.98 6.27 -11.05
CA LEU A 133 -16.26 4.91 -11.53
C LEU A 133 -17.55 4.85 -12.37
N ASP A 134 -18.62 5.52 -11.94
CA ASP A 134 -19.87 5.64 -12.71
C ASP A 134 -19.64 6.31 -14.09
N ASP A 135 -18.79 7.34 -14.14
CA ASP A 135 -18.44 8.07 -15.38
C ASP A 135 -17.57 7.22 -16.34
N VAL A 136 -16.84 6.21 -15.83
CA VAL A 136 -15.97 5.32 -16.63
C VAL A 136 -16.72 4.07 -17.10
N GLU A 137 -17.74 3.61 -16.37
CA GLU A 137 -18.58 2.46 -16.76
C GLU A 137 -19.68 2.80 -17.79
N GLY A 138 -20.03 4.09 -17.95
CA GLY A 138 -21.09 4.59 -18.83
C GLY A 138 -20.65 4.91 -20.26
#